data_AF-A0A1V4W8L0-F1
#
_entry.id   AF-A0A1V4W8L0-F1
#
_cell.length_a   1.000
_cell.length_b   1.000
_cell.length_c   1.000
_cell.angle_alpha   90.00
_cell.angle_beta   90.00
_cell.angle_gamma   90.00
#
_symmetry.space_group_name_H-M   'P 1'
#
loop_
_entity.id
_entity.type
_entity.pdbx_description
1 polymer ?
#
loop_
_entity_poly.entity_id
_entity_poly.type
_entity_poly.pdbx_seq_one_letter_code
_entity_poly.pdbx_strand_id
1 'polypeptide(L)'
;MIKFDMELRNIEFFVIEEGFQRELIYELQEMDGLKYKFICSSPTNSCQFDSTLDNEINKLLISNGHNKLLLQFSQSPVSIDYDFCLDIGGKTIVFEIEKANKEKVLYDYLKFHIYMEYGVNASVLLAPKNWVHTHGVYNLFDTATQRLSLCHRYGMGSPSKLRNILVVGFNQVHNGQILNGVIYKEMKKKAREAFTQSKKG
;
A
#
# COMPACT_ATOMS: atom_id res chain seq x y z
N MET A 1 23.23 5.29 6.06
CA MET A 1 21.85 5.20 5.52
C MET A 1 21.83 5.79 4.13
N ILE A 2 21.29 5.05 3.15
CA ILE A 2 21.18 5.48 1.74
C ILE A 2 19.71 5.64 1.40
N LYS A 3 19.36 6.67 0.63
CA LYS A 3 17.98 7.00 0.26
C LYS A 3 17.86 7.12 -1.26
N PHE A 4 16.73 6.67 -1.78
CA PHE A 4 16.35 6.84 -3.17
C PHE A 4 14.99 7.52 -3.23
N ASP A 5 14.90 8.61 -3.98
CA ASP A 5 13.64 9.31 -4.19
C ASP A 5 12.77 8.51 -5.16
N MET A 6 11.52 8.34 -4.79
CA MET A 6 10.51 7.57 -5.49
C MET A 6 9.29 8.44 -5.70
N GLU A 7 8.46 8.06 -6.67
CA GLU A 7 7.20 8.73 -6.96
C GLU A 7 6.10 7.70 -7.26
N LEU A 8 4.91 7.98 -6.76
CA LEU A 8 3.70 7.21 -7.04
C LEU A 8 3.04 7.80 -8.29
N ARG A 9 2.79 6.99 -9.33
CA ARG A 9 2.20 7.45 -10.60
C ARG A 9 1.15 6.50 -11.16
N ASN A 10 0.32 6.99 -12.07
CA ASN A 10 -0.67 6.23 -12.83
C ASN A 10 -1.62 5.46 -11.91
N ILE A 11 -2.27 6.18 -11.00
CA ILE A 11 -3.24 5.61 -10.07
C ILE A 11 -4.39 4.96 -10.83
N GLU A 12 -4.76 3.76 -10.39
CA GLU A 12 -5.91 3.01 -10.90
C GLU A 12 -6.73 2.49 -9.73
N PHE A 13 -8.04 2.39 -9.94
CA PHE A 13 -8.99 2.01 -8.91
C PHE A 13 -9.74 0.76 -9.35
N PHE A 14 -9.96 -0.14 -8.41
CA PHE A 14 -10.80 -1.30 -8.60
C PHE A 14 -11.80 -1.40 -7.46
N VAL A 15 -13.06 -1.56 -7.84
CA VAL A 15 -14.20 -1.84 -6.96
C VAL A 15 -14.92 -3.06 -7.50
N ILE A 16 -15.44 -3.92 -6.62
CA ILE A 16 -16.29 -5.05 -7.05
C ILE A 16 -17.64 -4.54 -7.52
N GLU A 17 -18.25 -3.63 -6.76
CA GLU A 17 -19.55 -3.04 -7.04
C GLU A 17 -19.50 -1.54 -6.75
N GLU A 18 -20.24 -0.75 -7.52
CA GLU A 18 -20.40 0.67 -7.26
C GLU A 18 -21.08 0.89 -5.91
N GLY A 19 -20.47 1.71 -5.06
CA GLY A 19 -20.94 2.09 -3.75
C GLY A 19 -20.46 3.51 -3.40
N PHE A 20 -20.07 3.73 -2.15
CA PHE A 20 -19.64 5.07 -1.70
C PHE A 20 -18.21 5.45 -2.08
N GLN A 21 -17.51 4.62 -2.85
CA GLN A 21 -16.10 4.79 -3.16
C GLN A 21 -15.85 5.97 -4.10
N ARG A 22 -16.89 6.58 -4.70
CA ARG A 22 -16.72 7.73 -5.61
C ARG A 22 -16.05 8.93 -4.92
N GLU A 23 -16.49 9.27 -3.72
CA GLU A 23 -15.87 10.34 -2.90
C GLU A 23 -14.42 9.98 -2.58
N LEU A 24 -14.20 8.73 -2.16
CA LEU A 24 -12.88 8.23 -1.81
C LEU A 24 -11.93 8.20 -3.02
N ILE A 25 -12.42 7.85 -4.21
CA ILE A 25 -11.64 7.87 -5.44
C ILE A 25 -11.18 9.29 -5.76
N TYR A 26 -12.04 10.29 -5.59
CA TYR A 26 -11.68 11.68 -5.82
C TYR A 26 -10.53 12.12 -4.90
N GLU A 27 -10.64 11.85 -3.60
CA GLU A 27 -9.59 12.17 -2.63
C GLU A 27 -8.27 11.45 -2.94
N LEU A 28 -8.35 10.18 -3.34
CA LEU A 28 -7.18 9.34 -3.59
C LEU A 28 -6.52 9.59 -4.94
N GLN A 29 -7.19 10.23 -5.89
CA GLN A 29 -6.57 10.66 -7.15
C GLN A 29 -5.45 11.68 -6.93
N GLU A 30 -5.52 12.47 -5.86
CA GLU A 30 -4.51 13.48 -5.53
C GLU A 30 -3.16 12.88 -5.09
N MET A 31 -3.12 11.57 -4.80
CA MET A 31 -1.85 10.88 -4.55
C MET A 31 -0.98 10.77 -5.81
N ASP A 32 -1.48 11.05 -7.01
CA ASP A 32 -0.68 10.92 -8.23
C ASP A 32 0.43 11.98 -8.27
N GLY A 33 1.68 11.52 -8.35
CA GLY A 33 2.86 12.35 -8.21
C GLY A 33 3.34 12.51 -6.77
N LEU A 34 2.74 11.81 -5.80
CA LEU A 34 3.23 11.80 -4.42
C LEU A 34 4.65 11.25 -4.37
N LYS A 35 5.54 12.03 -3.78
CA LYS A 35 6.94 11.67 -3.59
C LYS A 35 7.13 10.93 -2.28
N TYR A 36 7.92 9.88 -2.31
CA TYR A 36 8.30 9.10 -1.14
C TYR A 36 9.74 8.59 -1.29
N LYS A 37 10.24 7.82 -0.33
CA LYS A 37 11.61 7.32 -0.35
C LYS A 37 11.69 5.84 -0.09
N PHE A 38 12.59 5.19 -0.81
CA PHE A 38 13.19 3.93 -0.39
C PHE A 38 14.43 4.20 0.45
N ILE A 39 14.53 3.55 1.60
CA ILE A 39 15.60 3.74 2.58
C ILE A 39 16.32 2.40 2.79
N CYS A 40 17.62 2.40 2.55
CA CYS A 40 18.50 1.31 2.94
C CYS A 40 19.28 1.71 4.19
N SER A 41 18.89 1.15 5.33
CA SER A 41 19.47 1.48 6.64
C SER A 41 20.78 0.72 6.90
N SER A 42 20.93 -0.48 6.33
CA SER A 42 22.09 -1.35 6.53
C SER A 42 22.42 -2.19 5.29
N PRO A 43 23.66 -2.72 5.18
CA PRO A 43 24.01 -3.69 4.15
C PRO A 43 23.47 -5.11 4.43
N THR A 44 22.91 -5.35 5.63
CA THR A 44 22.35 -6.65 6.02
C THR A 44 21.05 -6.95 5.24
N ASN A 45 20.58 -8.20 5.28
CA ASN A 45 19.38 -8.65 4.56
C ASN A 45 19.37 -8.29 3.07
N SER A 46 20.53 -8.39 2.43
CA SER A 46 20.70 -8.09 1.00
C SER A 46 20.31 -6.66 0.60
N CYS A 47 20.60 -5.67 1.48
CA CYS A 47 20.22 -4.27 1.29
C CYS A 47 18.72 -4.11 1.04
N GLN A 48 17.90 -4.67 1.94
CA GLN A 48 16.46 -4.46 1.91
C GLN A 48 16.15 -2.96 2.02
N PHE A 49 15.08 -2.54 1.32
CA PHE A 49 14.60 -1.17 1.38
C PHE A 49 13.35 -1.11 2.23
N ASP A 50 13.36 -0.22 3.21
CA ASP A 50 12.15 0.29 3.85
C ASP A 50 11.54 1.38 2.96
N SER A 51 10.24 1.61 3.09
CA SER A 51 9.52 2.63 2.33
C SER A 51 8.89 3.65 3.26
N THR A 52 8.98 4.94 2.92
CA THR A 52 8.25 6.00 3.63
C THR A 52 6.84 6.23 3.10
N LEU A 53 6.41 5.47 2.08
CA LEU A 53 5.17 5.70 1.34
C LEU A 53 3.95 5.91 2.25
N ASP A 54 3.79 5.05 3.24
CA ASP A 54 2.64 5.00 4.15
C ASP A 54 2.52 6.32 4.93
N ASN A 55 3.66 6.81 5.41
CA ASN A 55 3.73 8.08 6.12
C ASN A 55 3.44 9.26 5.18
N GLU A 56 3.91 9.23 3.94
CA GLU A 56 3.68 10.33 3.00
C GLU A 56 2.22 10.36 2.50
N ILE A 57 1.57 9.20 2.30
CA ILE A 57 0.14 9.15 1.98
C ILE A 57 -0.68 9.69 3.15
N ASN A 58 -0.41 9.21 4.37
CA ASN A 58 -1.12 9.66 5.56
C ASN A 58 -0.96 11.18 5.77
N LYS A 59 0.24 11.73 5.55
CA LYS A 59 0.48 13.19 5.62
C LYS A 59 -0.30 13.95 4.55
N LEU A 60 -0.30 13.48 3.31
CA LEU A 60 -1.03 14.11 2.21
C LEU A 60 -2.52 14.21 2.56
N LEU A 61 -3.13 13.09 2.94
CA LEU A 61 -4.56 13.05 3.23
C LEU A 61 -4.90 13.91 4.46
N ILE A 62 -4.06 13.93 5.49
CA ILE A 62 -4.26 14.87 6.63
C ILE A 62 -4.14 16.32 6.17
N SER A 63 -3.20 16.64 5.26
CA SER A 63 -3.06 18.00 4.73
C SER A 63 -4.25 18.46 3.88
N ASN A 64 -5.03 17.51 3.36
CA ASN A 64 -6.29 17.76 2.66
C ASN A 64 -7.49 17.96 3.62
N GLY A 65 -7.25 17.94 4.94
CA GLY A 65 -8.27 18.19 5.96
C GLY A 65 -8.90 16.95 6.58
N HIS A 66 -8.40 15.75 6.25
CA HIS A 66 -8.88 14.50 6.84
C HIS A 66 -8.30 14.29 8.25
N ASN A 67 -9.09 13.72 9.15
CA ASN A 67 -8.67 13.53 10.54
C ASN A 67 -8.08 12.15 10.76
N LYS A 68 -6.92 12.06 11.40
CA LYS A 68 -6.37 10.78 11.82
C LYS A 68 -7.19 10.20 12.97
N LEU A 69 -7.56 8.92 12.84
CA LEU A 69 -8.26 8.17 13.86
C LEU A 69 -7.35 7.11 14.49
N LEU A 70 -7.60 6.81 15.75
CA LEU A 70 -7.00 5.70 16.47
C LEU A 70 -8.11 4.71 16.84
N LEU A 71 -8.23 3.65 16.05
CA LEU A 71 -9.15 2.56 16.32
C LEU A 71 -8.52 1.57 17.29
N GLN A 72 -9.36 1.06 18.19
CA GLN A 72 -9.03 -0.04 19.09
C GLN A 72 -9.90 -1.24 18.76
N PHE A 73 -9.25 -2.38 18.52
CA PHE A 73 -9.92 -3.66 18.30
C PHE A 73 -9.81 -4.55 19.54
N SER A 74 -10.06 -3.99 20.73
CA SER A 74 -9.81 -4.65 22.02
C SER A 74 -10.60 -5.94 22.23
N GLN A 75 -11.72 -6.11 21.52
CA GLN A 75 -12.54 -7.31 21.55
C GLN A 75 -12.25 -8.27 20.38
N SER A 76 -11.33 -7.92 19.49
CA SER A 76 -10.98 -8.80 18.37
C SER A 76 -10.27 -10.05 18.91
N PRO A 77 -10.66 -11.25 18.46
CA PRO A 77 -10.02 -12.49 18.88
C PRO A 77 -8.58 -12.62 18.36
N VAL A 78 -8.16 -11.72 17.47
CA VAL A 78 -6.82 -11.66 16.89
C VAL A 78 -6.25 -10.25 17.07
N SER A 79 -4.95 -10.15 17.30
CA SER A 79 -4.24 -8.87 17.25
C SER A 79 -4.25 -8.38 15.81
N ILE A 80 -4.78 -7.18 15.58
CA ILE A 80 -4.84 -6.60 14.25
C ILE A 80 -4.25 -5.20 14.30
N ASP A 81 -3.19 -5.04 13.53
CA ASP A 81 -2.62 -3.74 13.19
C ASP A 81 -3.11 -3.31 11.81
N TYR A 82 -3.08 -2.01 11.58
CA TYR A 82 -3.37 -1.35 10.31
C TYR A 82 -2.33 -0.26 10.07
N ASP A 83 -2.08 0.11 8.82
CA ASP A 83 -1.06 1.12 8.52
C ASP A 83 -1.50 2.51 9.00
N PHE A 84 -2.73 2.92 8.68
CA PHE A 84 -3.37 4.10 9.27
C PHE A 84 -4.89 4.09 9.05
N CYS A 85 -5.59 4.97 9.78
CA CYS A 85 -7.03 5.14 9.72
C CYS A 85 -7.38 6.63 9.72
N LEU A 86 -8.32 7.02 8.87
CA LEU A 86 -8.76 8.40 8.69
C LEU A 86 -10.28 8.53 8.73
N ASP A 87 -10.77 9.68 9.17
CA ASP A 87 -12.10 10.18 8.87
C ASP A 87 -12.06 10.97 7.55
N ILE A 88 -12.79 10.48 6.55
CA ILE A 88 -12.95 11.10 5.23
C ILE A 88 -14.45 11.29 4.99
N GLY A 89 -14.91 12.55 5.04
CA GLY A 89 -16.31 12.89 4.82
C GLY A 89 -17.27 12.30 5.85
N GLY A 90 -16.86 12.17 7.12
CA GLY A 90 -17.65 11.57 8.19
C GLY A 90 -17.66 10.04 8.17
N LYS A 91 -16.78 9.41 7.37
CA LYS A 91 -16.65 7.96 7.25
C LYS A 91 -15.28 7.54 7.73
N THR A 92 -15.25 6.51 8.58
CA THR A 92 -14.02 5.87 9.04
C THR A 92 -13.48 4.96 7.95
N ILE A 93 -12.27 5.25 7.47
CA ILE A 93 -11.58 4.52 6.40
C ILE A 93 -10.26 3.97 6.93
N VAL A 94 -10.07 2.65 6.83
CA VAL A 94 -8.80 2.00 7.18
C VAL A 94 -7.97 1.72 5.94
N PHE A 95 -6.66 1.95 6.03
CA PHE A 95 -5.71 1.78 4.95
C PHE A 95 -4.72 0.66 5.26
N GLU A 96 -4.45 -0.15 4.23
CA GLU A 96 -3.38 -1.14 4.17
C GLU A 96 -2.57 -0.93 2.89
N ILE A 97 -1.25 -1.09 2.98
CA ILE A 97 -0.30 -0.85 1.90
C ILE A 97 0.60 -2.08 1.77
N GLU A 98 0.22 -2.96 0.85
CA GLU A 98 1.01 -4.16 0.55
C GLU A 98 2.04 -3.83 -0.55
N LYS A 99 3.32 -3.87 -0.18
CA LYS A 99 4.44 -3.44 -1.04
C LYS A 99 5.29 -4.59 -1.55
N ALA A 100 5.21 -5.77 -0.92
CA ALA A 100 6.25 -6.79 -1.07
C ALA A 100 5.83 -8.25 -0.86
N ASN A 101 4.57 -8.56 -0.56
CA ASN A 101 4.13 -9.93 -0.32
C ASN A 101 2.71 -10.20 -0.82
N LYS A 102 2.63 -10.84 -1.99
CA LYS A 102 1.36 -11.26 -2.59
C LYS A 102 0.52 -12.21 -1.73
N GLU A 103 1.14 -12.98 -0.82
CA GLU A 103 0.41 -13.93 0.03
C GLU A 103 -0.38 -13.22 1.15
N LYS A 104 0.00 -11.99 1.50
CA LYS A 104 -0.67 -11.20 2.53
C LYS A 104 -1.98 -10.57 2.06
N VAL A 105 -2.18 -10.40 0.74
CA VAL A 105 -3.39 -9.80 0.16
C VAL A 105 -4.68 -10.43 0.70
N LEU A 106 -4.75 -11.76 0.76
CA LEU A 106 -5.95 -12.44 1.29
C LEU A 106 -6.13 -12.22 2.79
N TYR A 107 -5.02 -12.13 3.53
CA TYR A 107 -5.06 -11.82 4.95
C TYR A 107 -5.54 -10.38 5.19
N ASP A 108 -5.14 -9.43 4.36
CA ASP A 108 -5.63 -8.05 4.43
C ASP A 108 -7.14 -7.97 4.17
N TYR A 109 -7.67 -8.75 3.23
CA TYR A 109 -9.13 -8.84 3.04
C TYR A 109 -9.87 -9.44 4.23
N LEU A 110 -9.27 -10.42 4.92
CA LEU A 110 -9.81 -10.89 6.20
C LEU A 110 -9.81 -9.77 7.24
N LYS A 111 -8.70 -9.04 7.39
CA LYS A 111 -8.61 -7.90 8.32
C LYS A 111 -9.69 -6.85 8.02
N PHE A 112 -9.93 -6.53 6.75
CA PHE A 112 -10.99 -5.59 6.35
C PHE A 112 -12.37 -6.00 6.84
N HIS A 113 -12.70 -7.30 6.82
CA HIS A 113 -13.97 -7.76 7.36
C HIS A 113 -14.08 -7.54 8.86
N ILE A 114 -12.96 -7.70 9.57
CA ILE A 114 -12.90 -7.47 11.00
C ILE A 114 -13.02 -5.98 11.29
N TYR A 115 -12.28 -5.12 10.60
CA TYR A 115 -12.41 -3.66 10.73
C TYR A 115 -13.86 -3.20 10.61
N MET A 116 -14.56 -3.69 9.58
CA MET A 116 -15.96 -3.31 9.33
C MET A 116 -16.93 -3.91 10.37
N GLU A 117 -16.58 -5.00 11.04
CA GLU A 117 -17.33 -5.48 12.20
C GLU A 117 -17.26 -4.49 13.38
N TYR A 118 -16.14 -3.78 13.49
CA TYR A 118 -15.89 -2.77 14.52
C TYR A 118 -16.21 -1.33 14.06
N GLY A 119 -17.12 -1.19 13.10
CA GLY A 119 -17.68 0.12 12.71
C GLY A 119 -16.90 0.89 11.65
N VAL A 120 -15.85 0.32 11.06
CA VAL A 120 -15.18 0.91 9.89
C VAL A 120 -16.10 0.89 8.69
N ASN A 121 -16.19 2.01 7.96
CA ASN A 121 -17.11 2.14 6.83
C ASN A 121 -16.54 1.51 5.55
N ALA A 122 -15.25 1.72 5.27
CA ALA A 122 -14.52 1.09 4.16
C ALA A 122 -13.07 0.81 4.50
N SER A 123 -12.48 -0.05 3.68
CA SER A 123 -11.05 -0.29 3.69
C SER A 123 -10.43 -0.04 2.32
N VAL A 124 -9.21 0.46 2.32
CA VAL A 124 -8.40 0.70 1.12
C VAL A 124 -7.17 -0.18 1.16
N LEU A 125 -6.96 -0.96 0.08
CA LEU A 125 -5.70 -1.66 -0.15
C LEU A 125 -4.93 -0.94 -1.26
N LEU A 126 -3.76 -0.39 -0.93
CA LEU A 126 -2.83 0.13 -1.93
C LEU A 126 -1.81 -0.94 -2.31
N ALA A 127 -1.63 -1.16 -3.62
CA ALA A 127 -0.71 -2.14 -4.16
C ALA A 127 0.02 -1.62 -5.42
N PRO A 128 1.35 -1.83 -5.52
CA PRO A 128 2.09 -1.45 -6.71
C PRO A 128 1.79 -2.35 -7.92
N LYS A 129 1.74 -1.78 -9.12
CA LYS A 129 1.61 -2.50 -10.39
C LYS A 129 2.93 -3.12 -10.87
N ASN A 130 4.04 -2.70 -10.28
CA ASN A 130 5.40 -3.06 -10.67
C ASN A 130 6.26 -3.41 -9.44
N TRP A 131 5.78 -4.34 -8.61
CA TRP A 131 6.54 -4.86 -7.49
C TRP A 131 7.73 -5.70 -8.00
N VAL A 132 8.96 -5.28 -7.67
CA VAL A 132 10.18 -6.00 -8.05
C VAL A 132 10.46 -7.13 -7.06
N HIS A 133 10.54 -8.36 -7.57
CA HIS A 133 10.83 -9.58 -6.85
C HIS A 133 12.08 -10.29 -7.43
N THR A 134 12.55 -11.35 -6.77
CA THR A 134 13.71 -12.14 -7.23
C THR A 134 13.48 -12.78 -8.61
N HIS A 135 12.24 -13.14 -8.93
CA HIS A 135 11.85 -13.83 -10.16
C HIS A 135 11.33 -12.89 -11.27
N GLY A 136 11.34 -11.57 -11.06
CA GLY A 136 10.85 -10.61 -12.05
C GLY A 136 10.07 -9.46 -11.42
N VAL A 137 9.25 -8.80 -12.24
CA VAL A 137 8.35 -7.73 -11.81
C VAL A 137 6.93 -8.29 -11.81
N TYR A 138 6.23 -8.14 -10.70
CA TYR A 138 4.87 -8.62 -10.51
C TYR A 138 3.91 -7.45 -10.42
N ASN A 139 2.75 -7.60 -11.05
CA ASN A 139 1.62 -6.71 -10.83
C ASN A 139 0.85 -7.15 -9.58
N LEU A 140 1.17 -6.53 -8.45
CA LEU A 140 0.55 -6.84 -7.16
C LEU A 140 -0.87 -6.28 -7.09
N PHE A 141 -1.13 -5.18 -7.80
CA PHE A 141 -2.49 -4.66 -8.01
C PHE A 141 -3.38 -5.70 -8.73
N ASP A 142 -2.95 -6.27 -9.85
CA ASP A 142 -3.73 -7.32 -10.54
C ASP A 142 -3.97 -8.53 -9.64
N THR A 143 -2.98 -8.90 -8.84
CA THR A 143 -3.15 -9.98 -7.87
C THR A 143 -4.23 -9.63 -6.85
N ALA A 144 -4.21 -8.41 -6.31
CA ALA A 144 -5.22 -7.93 -5.39
C ALA A 144 -6.63 -7.93 -6.02
N THR A 145 -6.82 -7.32 -7.18
CA THR A 145 -8.13 -7.27 -7.86
C THR A 145 -8.67 -8.65 -8.19
N GLN A 146 -7.82 -9.57 -8.66
CA GLN A 146 -8.19 -10.96 -8.92
C GLN A 146 -8.63 -11.67 -7.64
N ARG A 147 -7.86 -11.53 -6.54
CA ARG A 147 -8.21 -12.15 -5.26
C ARG A 147 -9.51 -11.61 -4.70
N LEU A 148 -9.73 -10.30 -4.76
CA LEU A 148 -10.97 -9.68 -4.31
C LEU A 148 -12.18 -10.17 -5.14
N SER A 149 -12.02 -10.25 -6.47
CA SER A 149 -13.04 -10.80 -7.37
C SER A 149 -13.36 -12.27 -7.08
N LEU A 150 -12.34 -13.09 -6.79
CA LEU A 150 -12.53 -14.49 -6.40
C LEU A 150 -13.25 -14.60 -5.06
N CYS A 151 -12.89 -13.77 -4.08
CA CYS A 151 -13.59 -13.71 -2.80
C CYS A 151 -15.07 -13.40 -2.99
N HIS A 152 -15.40 -12.43 -3.84
CA HIS A 152 -16.78 -12.11 -4.17
C HIS A 152 -17.51 -13.27 -4.88
N ARG A 153 -16.92 -13.78 -5.96
CA ARG A 153 -17.52 -14.82 -6.80
C ARG A 153 -17.80 -16.12 -6.04
N TYR A 154 -16.91 -16.52 -5.14
CA TYR A 154 -17.01 -17.78 -4.40
C TYR A 154 -17.51 -17.62 -2.96
N GLY A 155 -17.99 -16.44 -2.58
CA GLY A 155 -18.56 -16.20 -1.23
C GLY A 155 -17.53 -16.28 -0.10
N MET A 156 -16.25 -16.00 -0.36
CA MET A 156 -15.21 -15.92 0.66
C MET A 156 -15.17 -14.53 1.31
N GLY A 157 -16.27 -14.17 1.96
CA GLY A 157 -16.46 -12.88 2.61
C GLY A 157 -17.94 -12.48 2.64
N SER A 158 -18.28 -11.45 3.43
CA SER A 158 -19.63 -10.88 3.40
C SER A 158 -19.76 -9.95 2.20
N PRO A 159 -20.74 -10.14 1.29
CA PRO A 159 -20.93 -9.25 0.13
C PRO A 159 -21.05 -7.78 0.52
N SER A 160 -21.75 -7.49 1.63
CA SER A 160 -21.93 -6.12 2.13
C SER A 160 -20.64 -5.44 2.59
N LYS A 161 -19.62 -6.24 2.97
CA LYS A 161 -18.29 -5.77 3.38
C LYS A 161 -17.33 -5.73 2.19
N LEU A 162 -17.38 -6.74 1.32
CA LEU A 162 -16.56 -6.82 0.10
C LEU A 162 -16.79 -5.62 -0.82
N ARG A 163 -18.03 -5.17 -0.99
CA ARG A 163 -18.34 -3.94 -1.75
C ARG A 163 -17.71 -2.69 -1.15
N ASN A 164 -17.39 -2.67 0.16
CA ASN A 164 -16.77 -1.51 0.83
C ASN A 164 -15.23 -1.59 0.82
N ILE A 165 -14.64 -2.46 0.01
CA ILE A 165 -13.19 -2.53 -0.19
C ILE A 165 -12.85 -1.81 -1.50
N LEU A 166 -11.94 -0.84 -1.43
CA LEU A 166 -11.34 -0.20 -2.59
C LEU A 166 -9.89 -0.69 -2.76
N VAL A 167 -9.55 -1.19 -3.95
CA VAL A 167 -8.15 -1.53 -4.28
C VAL A 167 -7.59 -0.42 -5.15
N VAL A 168 -6.42 0.08 -4.79
CA VAL A 168 -5.73 1.18 -5.47
C VAL A 168 -4.39 0.70 -6.01
N GLY A 169 -4.25 0.73 -7.33
CA GLY A 169 -3.05 0.36 -8.05
C GLY A 169 -2.20 1.57 -8.36
N PHE A 170 -0.87 1.45 -8.26
CA PHE A 170 0.04 2.53 -8.66
C PHE A 170 1.36 2.02 -9.23
N ASN A 171 1.97 2.80 -10.12
CA ASN A 171 3.35 2.60 -10.56
C ASN A 171 4.31 3.24 -9.55
N GLN A 172 5.34 2.48 -9.19
CA GLN A 172 6.51 2.98 -8.48
C GLN A 172 7.49 3.53 -9.51
N VAL A 173 7.86 4.80 -9.40
CA VAL A 173 8.73 5.49 -10.36
C VAL A 173 10.00 5.98 -9.66
N HIS A 174 11.16 5.77 -10.28
CA HIS A 174 12.45 6.29 -9.84
C HIS A 174 13.09 7.06 -11.00
N ASN A 175 13.46 8.32 -10.77
CA ASN A 175 14.05 9.21 -11.79
C ASN A 175 13.25 9.25 -13.10
N GLY A 176 11.91 9.33 -13.01
CA GLY A 176 11.02 9.37 -14.17
C GLY A 176 10.83 8.03 -14.90
N GLN A 177 11.44 6.95 -14.43
CA GLN A 177 11.30 5.61 -15.01
C GLN A 177 10.52 4.68 -14.09
N ILE A 178 9.61 3.87 -14.66
CA ILE A 178 8.91 2.82 -13.92
C ILE A 178 9.94 1.84 -13.35
N LEU A 179 9.91 1.65 -12.04
CA LEU A 179 10.79 0.75 -11.31
C LEU A 179 10.68 -0.65 -11.90
N ASN A 180 11.82 -1.24 -12.25
CA ASN A 180 11.92 -2.58 -12.79
C ASN A 180 13.12 -3.31 -12.18
N GLY A 181 13.35 -4.56 -12.58
CA GLY A 181 14.43 -5.39 -12.05
C GLY A 181 15.84 -4.82 -12.29
N VAL A 182 16.07 -4.10 -13.39
CA VAL A 182 17.37 -3.50 -13.71
C VAL A 182 17.63 -2.31 -12.78
N ILE A 183 16.69 -1.36 -12.73
CA ILE A 183 16.79 -0.16 -11.87
C ILE A 183 16.95 -0.57 -10.41
N TYR A 184 16.15 -1.52 -9.94
CA TYR A 184 16.20 -2.00 -8.55
C TYR A 184 17.55 -2.67 -8.21
N LYS A 185 18.14 -3.43 -9.13
CA LYS A 185 19.48 -4.02 -8.96
C LYS A 185 20.55 -2.93 -8.90
N GLU A 186 20.45 -1.89 -9.72
CA GLU A 186 21.36 -0.75 -9.68
C GLU A 186 21.26 0.02 -8.36
N MET A 187 20.03 0.27 -7.86
CA MET A 187 19.81 0.87 -6.54
C MET A 187 20.48 0.05 -5.45
N LYS A 188 20.30 -1.28 -5.46
CA LYS A 188 20.96 -2.18 -4.49
C LYS A 188 22.49 -2.16 -4.61
N LYS A 189 23.03 -2.12 -5.83
CA LYS A 189 24.47 -2.00 -6.06
C LYS A 189 25.02 -0.69 -5.47
N LYS A 190 24.38 0.45 -5.77
CA LYS A 190 24.75 1.77 -5.22
C LYS A 190 24.72 1.77 -3.69
N ALA A 191 23.70 1.17 -3.08
CA ALA A 191 23.60 1.06 -1.63
C ALA A 191 24.77 0.25 -1.04
N ARG A 192 25.12 -0.90 -1.63
CA ARG A 192 26.24 -1.75 -1.19
C ARG A 192 27.58 -1.04 -1.29
N GLU A 193 27.83 -0.35 -2.41
CA GLU A 193 29.07 0.38 -2.64
C GLU A 193 29.26 1.48 -1.60
N ALA A 194 28.20 2.24 -1.31
CA ALA A 194 28.24 3.30 -0.31
C ALA A 194 28.56 2.78 1.11
N PHE A 195 27.99 1.64 1.51
CA PHE A 195 28.32 1.01 2.81
C PHE A 195 29.73 0.40 2.86
N THR A 196 30.32 0.05 1.71
CA THR A 196 31.69 -0.48 1.66
C THR A 196 32.71 0.63 1.76
N GLN A 197 32.45 1.78 1.11
CA GLN A 197 33.30 2.96 1.19
C GLN A 197 33.31 3.55 2.60
N SER A 198 32.17 3.58 3.28
CA SER A 198 32.07 4.09 4.66
C SER A 198 32.80 3.25 5.72
N LYS A 199 33.28 2.05 5.38
CA LYS A 199 34.09 1.19 6.27
C LYS A 199 35.60 1.39 6.10
N LYS A 200 36.03 2.09 5.04
CA LYS A 200 37.45 2.29 4.70
C LYS A 200 37.99 3.66 5.11
N GLY A 201 37.12 4.58 5.48
CA GLY A 201 37.47 5.88 6.08
C GLY A 201 37.06 5.90 7.54
#